data_AF-A0A5C7Z6R0-F1
#
_entry.id   AF-A0A5C7Z6R0-F1
#
_cell.length_a   1.000
_cell.length_b   1.000
_cell.length_c   1.000
_cell.angle_alpha   90.00
_cell.angle_beta   90.00
_cell.angle_gamma   90.00
#
_symmetry.space_group_name_H-M   'P 1'
#
loop_
_entity.id
_entity.type
_entity.pdbx_description
1 polymer ?
#
loop_
_entity_poly.entity_id
_entity_poly.type
_entity_poly.pdbx_seq_one_letter_code
_entity_poly.pdbx_strand_id
1 'polypeptide(L)' 'MQLTELNAISPIDGRYRSKTISLSPYFSEEALIKYRVLVEVEYFIALREADVPQ' A
#
# COMPACT_ATOMS: atom_id res chain seq x y z
N MET A 1 3.34 -15.58 16.92
CA MET A 1 3.94 -16.41 15.84
C MET A 1 4.26 -15.50 14.66
N GLN A 2 5.38 -15.71 13.98
CA GLN A 2 5.69 -15.00 12.74
C GLN A 2 4.81 -15.54 11.60
N LEU A 3 4.28 -14.65 10.76
CA LEU A 3 3.53 -15.03 9.56
C LEU A 3 4.50 -15.63 8.53
N THR A 4 4.15 -16.80 7.99
CA THR A 4 4.88 -17.52 6.94
C THR A 4 3.89 -17.99 5.87
N GLU A 5 4.34 -18.30 4.66
CA GLU A 5 3.44 -18.81 3.61
C GLU A 5 2.69 -20.09 4.04
N LEU A 6 3.29 -20.92 4.90
CA LEU A 6 2.70 -22.18 5.35
C LEU A 6 1.59 -21.98 6.39
N ASN A 7 1.67 -20.94 7.23
CA ASN A 7 0.68 -20.67 8.28
C ASN A 7 -0.28 -19.52 7.93
N ALA A 8 -0.16 -18.93 6.74
CA ALA A 8 -1.12 -17.95 6.23
C ALA A 8 -2.51 -18.57 6.07
N ILE A 9 -3.53 -17.91 6.63
CA ILE A 9 -4.92 -18.39 6.59
C ILE A 9 -5.46 -18.34 5.16
N SER A 10 -5.16 -17.24 4.44
CA SER A 10 -5.55 -17.08 3.04
C SER A 10 -4.50 -17.72 2.13
N PRO A 11 -4.91 -18.53 1.14
CA PRO A 11 -3.97 -19.09 0.16
C PRO A 11 -3.36 -18.03 -0.77
N ILE A 12 -3.95 -16.82 -0.86
CA ILE A 12 -3.39 -15.69 -1.63
C ILE A 12 -2.01 -15.30 -1.10
N ASP A 13 -1.87 -15.27 0.23
CA ASP A 13 -0.62 -14.92 0.91
C ASP A 13 0.21 -16.15 1.32
N GLY A 14 -0.35 -17.35 1.10
CA GLY A 14 0.32 -18.64 1.34
C GLY A 14 0.62 -19.39 0.05
N ARG A 15 -0.12 -20.48 -0.22
CA ARG A 15 0.09 -21.40 -1.37
C ARG A 15 0.34 -20.70 -2.71
N TYR A 16 -0.34 -19.57 -2.96
CA TYR A 16 -0.27 -18.84 -4.23
C TYR A 16 0.56 -17.56 -4.15
N ARG A 17 1.33 -17.34 -3.08
CA ARG A 17 2.13 -16.12 -2.89
C ARG A 17 3.05 -15.87 -4.08
N SER A 18 3.71 -16.90 -4.60
CA SER A 18 4.55 -16.79 -5.81
C SER A 18 3.81 -16.31 -7.08
N LYS A 19 2.48 -16.44 -7.13
CA LYS A 19 1.63 -15.97 -8.23
C LYS A 19 1.06 -14.57 -8.00
N THR A 20 0.98 -14.13 -6.74
CA THR A 20 0.31 -12.88 -6.34
C THR A 20 1.27 -11.82 -5.79
N ILE A 21 2.53 -12.16 -5.55
CA ILE A 21 3.55 -11.27 -4.96
C ILE A 21 3.69 -9.94 -5.70
N SER A 22 3.54 -9.94 -7.04
CA SER A 22 3.60 -8.73 -7.87
C SER A 22 2.47 -7.73 -7.60
N LEU A 23 1.38 -8.17 -6.96
CA LEU A 23 0.25 -7.33 -6.55
C LEU A 23 0.46 -6.68 -5.18
N SER A 24 1.37 -7.22 -4.36
CA SER A 24 1.66 -6.72 -3.00
C SER A 24 2.04 -5.23 -2.96
N PRO A 25 2.78 -4.66 -3.93
CA PRO A 25 3.08 -3.22 -3.97
C PRO A 25 1.87 -2.32 -4.22
N TYR A 26 0.68 -2.88 -4.51
CA TYR A 26 -0.55 -2.14 -4.82
C TYR A 26 -1.70 -2.50 -3.86
N PHE A 27 -1.85 -3.78 -3.51
CA PHE A 27 -2.99 -4.29 -2.72
C PHE A 27 -2.55 -4.91 -1.40
N SER A 28 -1.78 -4.16 -0.63
CA SER A 28 -1.40 -4.49 0.74
C SER A 28 -1.59 -3.28 1.64
N GLU A 29 -1.56 -3.48 2.96
CA GLU A 29 -1.58 -2.36 3.90
C GLU A 29 -0.36 -1.44 3.73
N GLU A 30 0.81 -2.02 3.43
CA GLU A 30 2.02 -1.26 3.07
C GLU A 30 1.76 -0.35 1.86
N ALA A 31 1.20 -0.91 0.78
CA ALA A 31 0.87 -0.16 -0.42
C ALA A 31 -0.17 0.94 -0.13
N LEU A 32 -1.22 0.60 0.63
CA LEU A 32 -2.24 1.57 1.03
C LEU A 32 -1.61 2.75 1.79
N ILE A 33 -0.74 2.48 2.77
CA ILE A 33 -0.05 3.53 3.53
C ILE A 33 0.85 4.35 2.61
N LYS A 34 1.63 3.70 1.73
CA LYS A 34 2.49 4.37 0.74
C LYS A 34 1.70 5.35 -0.12
N TYR A 35 0.59 4.91 -0.70
CA TYR A 35 -0.22 5.75 -1.58
C TYR A 35 -1.02 6.82 -0.82
N ARG A 36 -1.41 6.57 0.45
CA ARG A 36 -1.98 7.63 1.31
C ARG A 36 -0.96 8.75 1.55
N VAL A 37 0.27 8.42 1.94
CA VAL A 37 1.33 9.41 2.14
C VAL A 37 1.61 10.17 0.85
N LEU A 38 1.69 9.47 -0.29
CA LEU A 38 1.86 10.12 -1.59
C LEU A 38 0.75 11.16 -1.84
N VAL A 39 -0.53 10.77 -1.71
CA VAL A 39 -1.65 11.67 -1.96
C VAL A 39 -1.66 12.86 -1.00
N GLU A 40 -1.38 12.67 0.28
CA GLU A 40 -1.34 13.78 1.25
C GLU A 40 -0.23 14.79 0.91
N VAL A 41 0.95 14.32 0.47
CA VAL A 41 2.06 15.18 0.05
C VAL A 41 1.72 15.93 -1.23
N GLU A 42 1.22 15.24 -2.25
CA GLU A 42 0.81 15.85 -3.52
C GLU A 42 -0.34 16.85 -3.31
N TYR A 43 -1.28 16.54 -2.42
CA TYR A 43 -2.35 17.46 -2.05
C TYR A 43 -1.81 18.73 -1.39
N PHE A 44 -0.85 18.59 -0.47
CA PHE A 44 -0.20 19.76 0.13
C PHE A 44 0.53 20.63 -0.90
N ILE A 45 1.26 20.00 -1.84
CA ILE A 45 1.91 20.72 -2.95
C ILE A 45 0.86 21.45 -3.79
N ALA A 46 -0.23 20.78 -4.17
CA ALA A 46 -1.29 21.37 -4.97
C ALA A 46 -1.96 22.57 -4.28
N LEU A 47 -2.18 22.50 -2.95
CA LEU A 47 -2.71 23.64 -2.19
C LEU A 47 -1.76 24.84 -2.21
N ARG A 48 -0.44 24.59 -2.14
CA ARG A 48 0.56 25.66 -2.22
C ARG A 48 0.62 26.27 -3.62
N GLU A 49 0.48 25.48 -4.67
CA GLU A 49 0.48 25.95 -6.06
C GLU A 49 -0.80 26.70 -6.43
N ALA A 50 -1.93 26.34 -5.83
CA ALA A 50 -3.22 27.00 -6.03
C ALA A 50 -3.38 28.33 -5.28
N ASP A 51 -2.35 28.80 -4.56
CA ASP A 51 -2.34 30.03 -3.74
C ASP A 51 -3.54 30.15 -2.80
N VAL A 52 -3.93 29.02 -2.19
CA VAL A 52 -5.08 28.99 -1.28
C VAL A 52 -4.75 29.84 -0.04
N PRO A 53 -5.65 30.76 0.37
CA PRO A 53 -5.47 31.56 1.58
C PRO A 53 -5.21 30.66 2.79
N GLN A 54 -4.28 31.07 3.65
CA GLN A 54 -3.93 30.38 4.89
C GLN A 54 -4.89 30.74 6.02
#